data_AF-A0A0L0P1N7-F1
#
_entry.id   AF-A0A0L0P1N7-F1
#
_cell.length_a   1.000
_cell.length_b   1.000
_cell.length_c   1.000
_cell.angle_alpha   90.00
_cell.angle_beta   90.00
_cell.angle_gamma   90.00
#
_symmetry.space_group_name_H-M   'P 1'
#
loop_
_entity.id
_entity.type
_entity.pdbx_description
1 polymer ?
#
loop_
_entity_poly.entity_id
_entity_poly.type
_entity_poly.pdbx_seq_one_letter_code
_entity_poly.pdbx_strand_id
1 'polypeptide(L)'
;MADTNTKDLGAEDGQLASLVNSNNGEVIEDSGNLPPLQLNGKDPANEPAEEAADETTKAEEHSVSNGALEEELEQTKQERDEAKRQLEAIIGKLSGMKSMFQNYKATQEELNELKEQSSQWSEKQTELELENSRLEESVKTLTEELKNLNSECDRLSASDSEARKELQLKEQELQDEKYRLENELRAAQKAASGQKLEYSELSLAKEELEMENRNLRSIIDELKTKVADKEESIQKQGRRTDEVKAEYEQKFDALRLELEEIKGKNEALTALTEKERDEKEEVKRQLERVQEEAKQASQEALEVQKLKDEIHSKSIIIGKLRHEAIILNEHLTKSLGMLRLQLSNEDNTIDKELISNVILNFLQIPRGDAKKFEALQLISVLLEWDEQRKIQAGLAHGSNKNKGGDSRARNFVSLWTDFLEKESTKSNSG
;
A
#
# COMPACT_ATOMS: atom_id res chain seq x y z
N MET A 1 -69.40 6.47 -32.36
CA MET A 1 -70.80 6.01 -32.14
C MET A 1 -71.62 7.23 -31.75
N ALA A 2 -72.89 7.27 -32.16
CA ALA A 2 -73.81 8.41 -32.02
C ALA A 2 -73.40 9.64 -32.86
N ASP A 3 -73.48 9.51 -34.19
CA ASP A 3 -73.73 10.66 -35.07
C ASP A 3 -75.21 11.04 -34.99
N THR A 4 -75.52 12.31 -34.71
CA THR A 4 -76.89 12.83 -34.72
C THR A 4 -77.16 13.63 -36.00
N ASN A 5 -77.89 13.01 -36.92
CA ASN A 5 -78.32 13.61 -38.20
C ASN A 5 -79.64 14.38 -38.02
N THR A 6 -79.68 15.65 -38.43
CA THR A 6 -80.90 16.48 -38.44
C THR A 6 -81.12 17.09 -39.83
N LYS A 7 -82.38 17.00 -40.30
CA LYS A 7 -82.88 17.48 -41.60
C LYS A 7 -83.41 18.93 -41.52
N ASP A 8 -84.06 19.35 -42.60
CA ASP A 8 -85.06 20.42 -42.73
C ASP A 8 -84.49 21.85 -42.69
N LEU A 9 -84.86 22.83 -43.54
CA LEU A 9 -85.81 22.98 -44.68
C LEU A 9 -85.14 23.96 -45.71
N GLY A 10 -85.67 24.35 -46.88
CA GLY A 10 -86.98 24.08 -47.50
C GLY A 10 -87.79 25.37 -47.78
N ALA A 11 -87.38 26.17 -48.78
CA ALA A 11 -88.14 27.24 -49.47
C ALA A 11 -87.36 27.55 -50.77
N GLU A 12 -87.90 27.58 -51.99
CA GLU A 12 -89.05 28.33 -52.56
C GLU A 12 -88.75 29.82 -52.83
N ASP A 13 -88.16 30.09 -54.01
CA ASP A 13 -88.09 31.42 -54.61
C ASP A 13 -89.46 31.87 -55.12
N GLY A 14 -89.92 33.03 -54.66
CA GLY A 14 -91.18 33.60 -55.13
C GLY A 14 -91.49 34.98 -54.54
N GLN A 15 -91.19 36.03 -55.31
CA GLN A 15 -91.79 37.35 -55.09
C GLN A 15 -92.01 38.09 -56.41
N LEU A 16 -93.08 38.89 -56.44
CA LEU A 16 -93.65 39.56 -57.61
C LEU A 16 -93.55 41.08 -57.45
N ALA A 17 -93.98 41.78 -58.51
CA ALA A 17 -94.21 43.23 -58.59
C ALA A 17 -92.92 44.08 -58.71
N SER A 18 -92.96 45.25 -59.37
CA SER A 18 -93.89 45.77 -60.39
C SER A 18 -93.29 47.04 -60.98
N LEU A 19 -93.66 47.42 -62.22
CA LEU A 19 -93.65 48.83 -62.63
C LEU A 19 -94.55 49.07 -63.84
N VAL A 20 -95.37 50.11 -63.68
CA VAL A 20 -96.23 50.82 -64.63
C VAL A 20 -95.49 52.16 -64.87
N ASN A 21 -95.46 52.84 -66.02
CA ASN A 21 -96.56 53.10 -66.95
C ASN A 21 -96.11 53.41 -68.39
N SER A 22 -97.11 53.66 -69.24
CA SER A 22 -97.11 54.36 -70.53
C SER A 22 -96.10 55.50 -70.70
N ASN A 23 -95.75 55.77 -71.97
CA ASN A 23 -95.04 56.97 -72.42
C ASN A 23 -95.74 57.57 -73.66
N ASN A 24 -95.35 58.80 -74.02
CA ASN A 24 -95.74 59.62 -75.18
C ASN A 24 -97.12 60.29 -75.12
N GLY A 25 -97.11 61.61 -74.93
CA GLY A 25 -98.27 62.48 -75.10
C GLY A 25 -97.93 63.96 -74.89
N GLU A 26 -97.00 64.52 -75.68
CA GLU A 26 -96.60 65.93 -75.57
C GLU A 26 -96.38 66.59 -76.94
N VAL A 27 -96.76 67.88 -77.01
CA VAL A 27 -96.66 68.77 -78.17
C VAL A 27 -96.35 70.16 -77.63
N ILE A 28 -95.22 70.76 -78.03
CA ILE A 28 -95.00 72.21 -77.91
C ILE A 28 -94.33 72.71 -79.20
N GLU A 29 -94.72 73.91 -79.63
CA GLU A 29 -94.17 74.66 -80.77
C GLU A 29 -92.86 75.39 -80.37
N ASP A 30 -92.11 75.96 -81.32
CA ASP A 30 -91.62 77.35 -81.17
C ASP A 30 -91.10 77.95 -82.50
N SER A 31 -91.06 79.29 -82.51
CA SER A 31 -90.19 80.16 -83.30
C SER A 31 -90.60 80.46 -84.75
N GLY A 32 -90.71 81.75 -85.04
CA GLY A 32 -90.94 82.30 -86.38
C GLY A 32 -90.16 83.61 -86.58
N ASN A 33 -90.21 84.19 -87.78
CA ASN A 33 -89.75 85.55 -88.03
C ASN A 33 -90.36 86.17 -89.30
N LEU A 34 -90.25 87.50 -89.43
CA LEU A 34 -90.70 88.35 -90.55
C LEU A 34 -89.49 89.04 -91.23
N PRO A 35 -89.62 89.80 -92.35
CA PRO A 35 -90.73 90.02 -93.30
C PRO A 35 -90.29 89.48 -94.71
N PRO A 36 -90.22 90.18 -95.89
CA PRO A 36 -90.95 91.35 -96.44
C PRO A 36 -91.42 91.29 -97.92
N LEU A 37 -92.42 92.13 -98.23
CA LEU A 37 -92.65 92.92 -99.47
C LEU A 37 -92.79 92.27 -100.87
N GLN A 38 -93.98 92.47 -101.49
CA GLN A 38 -94.28 93.02 -102.86
C GLN A 38 -95.73 92.64 -103.27
N LEU A 39 -96.50 93.30 -104.18
CA LEU A 39 -96.65 94.71 -104.62
C LEU A 39 -97.88 94.79 -105.60
N ASN A 40 -98.88 95.67 -105.38
CA ASN A 40 -100.04 95.97 -106.28
C ASN A 40 -101.00 94.80 -106.69
N GLY A 41 -102.27 95.00 -107.11
CA GLY A 41 -103.13 96.20 -107.20
C GLY A 41 -104.35 95.99 -108.15
N LYS A 42 -105.23 97.01 -108.29
CA LYS A 42 -106.40 97.20 -109.20
C LYS A 42 -107.83 96.77 -108.79
N ASP A 43 -108.61 97.82 -108.52
CA ASP A 43 -110.04 98.13 -108.82
C ASP A 43 -110.49 97.92 -110.30
N PRO A 44 -111.79 98.17 -110.71
CA PRO A 44 -113.11 98.04 -110.04
C PRO A 44 -114.23 97.49 -111.01
N ALA A 45 -115.51 97.90 -110.79
CA ALA A 45 -116.74 97.75 -111.60
C ALA A 45 -117.52 96.43 -111.42
N ASN A 46 -118.86 96.36 -111.64
CA ASN A 46 -119.77 97.28 -112.34
C ASN A 46 -121.21 97.33 -111.75
N GLU A 47 -121.96 98.37 -112.11
CA GLU A 47 -123.43 98.63 -111.90
C GLU A 47 -124.23 98.16 -113.17
N PRO A 48 -125.48 98.60 -113.55
CA PRO A 48 -126.60 99.33 -112.90
C PRO A 48 -128.03 98.72 -113.18
N ALA A 49 -129.10 99.51 -113.00
CA ALA A 49 -130.34 99.59 -113.86
C ALA A 49 -131.38 98.43 -113.85
N GLU A 50 -132.65 98.49 -114.36
CA GLU A 50 -133.76 99.45 -114.65
C GLU A 50 -134.99 98.60 -115.16
N GLU A 51 -136.25 98.98 -115.47
CA GLU A 51 -137.12 100.20 -115.49
C GLU A 51 -138.64 99.73 -115.40
N ALA A 52 -139.58 100.44 -114.74
CA ALA A 52 -140.65 101.34 -115.29
C ALA A 52 -142.03 100.71 -115.71
N ALA A 53 -142.93 101.56 -116.27
CA ALA A 53 -144.37 101.42 -116.62
C ALA A 53 -145.37 101.36 -115.42
N ASP A 54 -146.38 102.23 -115.22
CA ASP A 54 -147.04 103.34 -115.96
C ASP A 54 -148.14 103.03 -117.02
N GLU A 55 -149.26 103.79 -116.92
CA GLU A 55 -150.35 104.17 -117.86
C GLU A 55 -151.67 104.37 -117.05
N THR A 56 -152.21 105.55 -116.68
CA THR A 56 -152.58 106.87 -117.29
C THR A 56 -153.96 107.02 -117.97
N THR A 57 -154.81 107.87 -117.36
CA THR A 57 -155.93 108.69 -117.94
C THR A 57 -157.28 107.99 -118.25
N LYS A 58 -158.45 108.68 -118.34
CA LYS A 58 -158.74 110.10 -118.68
C LYS A 58 -160.12 110.59 -118.16
N ALA A 59 -160.18 111.88 -117.75
CA ALA A 59 -161.19 112.96 -117.93
C ALA A 59 -162.73 112.67 -118.08
N GLU A 60 -163.70 113.57 -117.84
CA GLU A 60 -163.74 115.06 -117.82
C GLU A 60 -164.61 115.66 -116.66
N GLU A 61 -164.82 116.98 -116.69
CA GLU A 61 -165.42 117.89 -115.68
C GLU A 61 -166.98 117.81 -115.59
N HIS A 62 -167.72 118.41 -114.64
CA HIS A 62 -167.45 119.34 -113.52
C HIS A 62 -168.22 118.90 -112.26
N SER A 63 -167.65 119.10 -111.05
CA SER A 63 -168.33 119.43 -109.76
C SER A 63 -167.54 119.05 -108.49
N VAL A 64 -166.43 118.31 -108.62
CA VAL A 64 -165.70 117.74 -107.48
C VAL A 64 -164.55 118.66 -107.03
N SER A 65 -164.71 119.34 -105.90
CA SER A 65 -163.67 120.20 -105.29
C SER A 65 -163.13 119.69 -103.93
N ASN A 66 -163.63 118.56 -103.42
CA ASN A 66 -163.28 118.06 -102.08
C ASN A 66 -162.33 116.85 -102.08
N GLY A 67 -162.26 116.07 -103.16
CA GLY A 67 -161.55 114.77 -103.16
C GLY A 67 -160.02 114.86 -103.09
N ALA A 68 -159.41 115.90 -103.67
CA ALA A 68 -157.95 116.00 -103.78
C ALA A 68 -157.22 116.06 -102.41
N LEU A 69 -157.85 116.68 -101.41
CA LEU A 69 -157.35 116.74 -100.03
C LEU A 69 -157.42 115.39 -99.30
N GLU A 70 -158.26 114.47 -99.76
CA GLU A 70 -158.45 113.15 -99.14
C GLU A 70 -157.45 112.13 -99.72
N GLU A 71 -157.03 112.31 -100.98
CA GLU A 71 -155.98 111.54 -101.66
C GLU A 71 -154.57 111.89 -101.14
N GLU A 72 -154.25 113.18 -100.97
CA GLU A 72 -152.99 113.65 -100.36
C GLU A 72 -152.82 113.13 -98.92
N LEU A 73 -153.92 113.06 -98.16
CA LEU A 73 -153.97 112.47 -96.83
C LEU A 73 -153.69 110.95 -96.86
N GLU A 74 -154.17 110.23 -97.86
CA GLU A 74 -153.96 108.78 -97.97
C GLU A 74 -152.53 108.44 -98.42
N GLN A 75 -151.96 109.20 -99.37
CA GLN A 75 -150.54 109.11 -99.74
C GLN A 75 -149.65 109.36 -98.52
N THR A 76 -149.92 110.43 -97.75
CA THR A 76 -149.20 110.73 -96.50
C THR A 76 -149.28 109.59 -95.47
N LYS A 77 -150.42 108.87 -95.38
CA LYS A 77 -150.55 107.67 -94.52
C LYS A 77 -149.67 106.52 -95.03
N GLN A 78 -149.67 106.27 -96.33
CA GLN A 78 -148.88 105.19 -96.95
C GLN A 78 -147.39 105.42 -96.77
N GLU A 79 -146.88 106.61 -97.08
CA GLU A 79 -145.47 106.98 -96.81
C GLU A 79 -145.12 106.83 -95.32
N ARG A 80 -146.02 107.27 -94.43
CA ARG A 80 -145.85 107.15 -92.97
C ARG A 80 -145.82 105.70 -92.50
N ASP A 81 -146.64 104.81 -93.06
CA ASP A 81 -146.66 103.39 -92.69
C ASP A 81 -145.55 102.57 -93.37
N GLU A 82 -145.08 102.98 -94.55
CA GLU A 82 -143.88 102.42 -95.17
C GLU A 82 -142.61 102.86 -94.41
N ALA A 83 -142.54 104.12 -93.99
CA ALA A 83 -141.50 104.61 -93.08
C ALA A 83 -141.53 103.88 -91.73
N LYS A 84 -142.71 103.56 -91.18
CA LYS A 84 -142.81 102.66 -90.01
C LYS A 84 -142.26 101.28 -90.29
N ARG A 85 -142.61 100.63 -91.41
CA ARG A 85 -142.06 99.31 -91.78
C ARG A 85 -140.55 99.34 -91.88
N GLN A 86 -139.97 100.40 -92.47
CA GLN A 86 -138.53 100.60 -92.52
C GLN A 86 -137.93 100.79 -91.12
N LEU A 87 -138.58 101.56 -90.24
CA LEU A 87 -138.16 101.78 -88.85
C LEU A 87 -138.26 100.49 -88.02
N GLU A 88 -139.33 99.71 -88.17
CA GLU A 88 -139.53 98.39 -87.55
C GLU A 88 -138.53 97.36 -88.10
N ALA A 89 -138.22 97.37 -89.39
CA ALA A 89 -137.17 96.52 -89.97
C ALA A 89 -135.76 96.94 -89.51
N ILE A 90 -135.51 98.23 -89.30
CA ILE A 90 -134.27 98.75 -88.69
C ILE A 90 -134.22 98.37 -87.21
N ILE A 91 -135.32 98.43 -86.46
CA ILE A 91 -135.42 97.93 -85.09
C ILE A 91 -135.21 96.41 -85.03
N GLY A 92 -135.74 95.65 -86.00
CA GLY A 92 -135.51 94.21 -86.14
C GLY A 92 -134.03 93.89 -86.40
N LYS A 93 -133.39 94.61 -87.33
CA LYS A 93 -131.94 94.52 -87.60
C LYS A 93 -131.11 94.96 -86.39
N LEU A 94 -131.51 96.02 -85.68
CA LEU A 94 -130.85 96.52 -84.46
C LEU A 94 -131.01 95.54 -83.30
N SER A 95 -132.15 94.87 -83.18
CA SER A 95 -132.43 93.82 -82.19
C SER A 95 -131.62 92.55 -82.50
N GLY A 96 -131.57 92.14 -83.78
CA GLY A 96 -130.70 91.06 -84.26
C GLY A 96 -129.23 91.37 -84.05
N MET A 97 -128.78 92.60 -84.34
CA MET A 97 -127.41 93.06 -84.09
C MET A 97 -127.11 93.18 -82.59
N LYS A 98 -128.08 93.57 -81.75
CA LYS A 98 -127.96 93.57 -80.29
C LYS A 98 -127.87 92.15 -79.72
N SER A 99 -128.64 91.21 -80.24
CA SER A 99 -128.55 89.78 -79.89
C SER A 99 -127.22 89.19 -80.35
N MET A 100 -126.80 89.46 -81.58
CA MET A 100 -125.49 89.06 -82.12
C MET A 100 -124.34 89.69 -81.34
N PHE A 101 -124.47 90.95 -80.87
CA PHE A 101 -123.48 91.60 -80.00
C PHE A 101 -123.47 91.04 -78.57
N GLN A 102 -124.63 90.64 -78.01
CA GLN A 102 -124.68 89.94 -76.73
C GLN A 102 -124.10 88.53 -76.83
N ASN A 103 -124.37 87.80 -77.93
CA ASN A 103 -123.76 86.51 -78.21
C ASN A 103 -122.25 86.67 -78.43
N TYR A 104 -121.81 87.68 -79.20
CA TYR A 104 -120.39 88.00 -79.39
C TYR A 104 -119.72 88.29 -78.04
N LYS A 105 -120.36 89.09 -77.18
CA LYS A 105 -119.86 89.37 -75.83
C LYS A 105 -119.77 88.11 -74.97
N ALA A 106 -120.78 87.24 -75.01
CA ALA A 106 -120.76 85.95 -74.31
C ALA A 106 -119.61 85.06 -74.84
N THR A 107 -119.49 84.87 -76.15
CA THR A 107 -118.38 84.10 -76.75
C THR A 107 -117.00 84.72 -76.53
N GLN A 108 -116.92 86.05 -76.34
CA GLN A 108 -115.69 86.74 -75.98
C GLN A 108 -115.35 86.55 -74.49
N GLU A 109 -116.36 86.44 -73.62
CA GLU A 109 -116.21 86.09 -72.21
C GLU A 109 -115.80 84.62 -72.07
N GLU A 110 -116.47 83.69 -72.77
CA GLU A 110 -116.08 82.27 -72.89
C GLU A 110 -114.66 82.09 -73.44
N LEU A 111 -114.28 82.85 -74.49
CA LEU A 111 -112.92 82.82 -75.05
C LEU A 111 -111.87 83.37 -74.08
N ASN A 112 -112.24 84.34 -73.23
CA ASN A 112 -111.36 84.85 -72.18
C ASN A 112 -111.22 83.83 -71.04
N GLU A 113 -112.31 83.19 -70.61
CA GLU A 113 -112.29 82.10 -69.62
C GLU A 113 -111.48 80.90 -70.11
N LEU A 114 -111.58 80.53 -71.39
CA LEU A 114 -110.81 79.43 -71.97
C LEU A 114 -109.32 79.77 -72.09
N LYS A 115 -108.96 81.03 -72.36
CA LYS A 115 -107.57 81.51 -72.32
C LYS A 115 -107.00 81.53 -70.90
N GLU A 116 -107.79 82.00 -69.93
CA GLU A 116 -107.43 81.99 -68.51
C GLU A 116 -107.18 80.56 -68.02
N GLN A 117 -108.09 79.62 -68.34
CA GLN A 117 -107.88 78.19 -68.10
C GLN A 117 -106.62 77.67 -68.82
N SER A 118 -106.39 78.04 -70.08
CA SER A 118 -105.18 77.64 -70.82
C SER A 118 -103.90 78.17 -70.18
N SER A 119 -103.90 79.37 -69.60
CA SER A 119 -102.78 79.91 -68.83
C SER A 119 -102.55 79.09 -67.56
N GLN A 120 -103.61 78.83 -66.79
CA GLN A 120 -103.54 78.03 -65.57
C GLN A 120 -103.10 76.58 -65.82
N TRP A 121 -103.52 75.97 -66.93
CA TRP A 121 -103.02 74.65 -67.35
C TRP A 121 -101.55 74.70 -67.76
N SER A 122 -101.11 75.73 -68.48
CA SER A 122 -99.70 75.91 -68.86
C SER A 122 -98.81 76.15 -67.64
N GLU A 123 -99.19 77.04 -66.73
CA GLU A 123 -98.48 77.28 -65.47
C GLU A 123 -98.34 75.98 -64.67
N LYS A 124 -99.44 75.22 -64.55
CA LYS A 124 -99.45 73.93 -63.85
C LYS A 124 -98.64 72.83 -64.54
N GLN A 125 -98.58 72.83 -65.88
CA GLN A 125 -97.67 71.95 -66.62
C GLN A 125 -96.22 72.27 -66.24
N THR A 126 -95.81 73.55 -66.30
CA THR A 126 -94.44 73.96 -65.92
C THR A 126 -94.11 73.71 -64.44
N GLU A 127 -95.08 73.84 -63.52
CA GLU A 127 -94.90 73.48 -62.11
C GLU A 127 -94.65 71.97 -61.93
N LEU A 128 -95.41 71.13 -62.65
CA LEU A 128 -95.24 69.67 -62.64
C LEU A 128 -93.94 69.22 -63.32
N GLU A 129 -93.52 69.86 -64.41
CA GLU A 129 -92.23 69.62 -65.06
C GLU A 129 -91.06 69.96 -64.14
N LEU A 130 -91.10 71.11 -63.47
CA LEU A 130 -90.08 71.54 -62.51
C LEU A 130 -90.00 70.58 -61.31
N GLU A 131 -91.15 70.16 -60.77
CA GLU A 131 -91.18 69.19 -59.67
C GLU A 131 -90.69 67.81 -60.11
N ASN A 132 -91.07 67.35 -61.30
CA ASN A 132 -90.60 66.06 -61.84
C ASN A 132 -89.09 66.08 -62.11
N SER A 133 -88.55 67.18 -62.65
CA SER A 133 -87.11 67.38 -62.83
C SER A 133 -86.36 67.37 -61.48
N ARG A 134 -86.92 68.02 -60.44
CA ARG A 134 -86.38 68.02 -59.08
C ARG A 134 -86.43 66.63 -58.42
N LEU A 135 -87.50 65.86 -58.63
CA LEU A 135 -87.63 64.48 -58.17
C LEU A 135 -86.66 63.56 -58.91
N GLU A 136 -86.48 63.74 -60.22
CA GLU A 136 -85.47 63.03 -61.01
C GLU A 136 -84.04 63.30 -60.52
N GLU A 137 -83.69 64.55 -60.23
CA GLU A 137 -82.38 64.91 -59.68
C GLU A 137 -82.16 64.28 -58.29
N SER A 138 -83.17 64.32 -57.43
CA SER A 138 -83.17 63.63 -56.12
C SER A 138 -83.02 62.11 -56.24
N VAL A 139 -83.67 61.47 -57.22
CA VAL A 139 -83.50 60.03 -57.49
C VAL A 139 -82.09 59.73 -58.02
N LYS A 140 -81.51 60.61 -58.85
CA LYS A 140 -80.13 60.46 -59.35
C LYS A 140 -79.11 60.56 -58.21
N THR A 141 -79.21 61.55 -57.33
CA THR A 141 -78.31 61.66 -56.17
C THR A 141 -78.47 60.49 -55.18
N LEU A 142 -79.71 60.12 -54.83
CA LEU A 142 -79.96 58.99 -53.92
C LEU A 142 -79.50 57.64 -54.49
N THR A 143 -79.56 57.43 -55.81
CA THR A 143 -79.04 56.20 -56.44
C THR A 143 -77.51 56.18 -56.55
N GLU A 144 -76.85 57.33 -56.71
CA GLU A 144 -75.40 57.44 -56.55
C GLU A 144 -74.94 57.23 -55.11
N GLU A 145 -75.64 57.81 -54.11
CA GLU A 145 -75.37 57.59 -52.69
C GLU A 145 -75.54 56.11 -52.29
N LEU A 146 -76.62 55.45 -52.72
CA LEU A 146 -76.84 54.02 -52.50
C LEU A 146 -75.73 53.15 -53.13
N LYS A 147 -75.30 53.48 -54.35
CA LYS A 147 -74.22 52.77 -55.04
C LYS A 147 -72.88 52.95 -54.31
N ASN A 148 -72.57 54.16 -53.86
CA ASN A 148 -71.37 54.47 -53.08
C ASN A 148 -71.40 53.72 -51.74
N LEU A 149 -72.52 53.75 -51.02
CA LEU A 149 -72.71 53.03 -49.76
C LEU A 149 -72.58 51.50 -49.94
N ASN A 150 -73.13 50.93 -51.01
CA ASN A 150 -72.94 49.50 -51.30
C ASN A 150 -71.47 49.17 -51.51
N SER A 151 -70.75 49.97 -52.30
CA SER A 151 -69.32 49.74 -52.54
C SER A 151 -68.45 49.86 -51.28
N GLU A 152 -68.85 50.71 -50.33
CA GLU A 152 -68.21 50.80 -49.02
C GLU A 152 -68.58 49.61 -48.12
N CYS A 153 -69.82 49.13 -48.14
CA CYS A 153 -70.22 47.88 -47.49
C CYS A 153 -69.46 46.66 -48.04
N ASP A 154 -69.25 46.57 -49.35
CA ASP A 154 -68.45 45.52 -50.00
C ASP A 154 -66.98 45.61 -49.53
N ARG A 155 -66.41 46.82 -49.50
CA ARG A 155 -65.03 47.08 -49.05
C ARG A 155 -64.83 46.74 -47.57
N LEU A 156 -65.76 47.12 -46.71
CA LEU A 156 -65.75 46.81 -45.28
C LEU A 156 -65.93 45.31 -45.04
N SER A 157 -66.80 44.63 -45.81
CA SER A 157 -66.99 43.17 -45.73
C SER A 157 -65.74 42.40 -46.16
N ALA A 158 -65.03 42.87 -47.19
CA ALA A 158 -63.73 42.33 -47.58
C ALA A 158 -62.69 42.53 -46.47
N SER A 159 -62.61 43.73 -45.89
CA SER A 159 -61.70 44.06 -44.79
C SER A 159 -61.96 43.24 -43.52
N ASP A 160 -63.22 43.00 -43.16
CA ASP A 160 -63.61 42.13 -42.04
C ASP A 160 -63.27 40.66 -42.34
N SER A 161 -63.49 40.21 -43.58
CA SER A 161 -63.08 38.87 -44.02
C SER A 161 -61.56 38.66 -43.98
N GLU A 162 -60.76 39.70 -44.23
CA GLU A 162 -59.30 39.65 -44.14
C GLU A 162 -58.82 39.69 -42.69
N ALA A 163 -59.35 40.61 -41.87
CA ALA A 163 -59.04 40.69 -40.44
C ALA A 163 -59.39 39.39 -39.68
N ARG A 164 -60.50 38.71 -40.03
CA ARG A 164 -60.84 37.39 -39.47
C ARG A 164 -59.82 36.30 -39.84
N LYS A 165 -59.29 36.32 -41.06
CA LYS A 165 -58.25 35.36 -41.50
C LYS A 165 -56.94 35.62 -40.79
N GLU A 166 -56.53 36.88 -40.64
CA GLU A 166 -55.34 37.23 -39.87
C GLU A 166 -55.48 36.82 -38.40
N LEU A 167 -56.62 37.11 -37.78
CA LEU A 167 -56.91 36.68 -36.41
C LEU A 167 -56.82 35.16 -36.26
N GLN A 168 -57.46 34.39 -37.16
CA GLN A 168 -57.43 32.92 -37.14
C GLN A 168 -56.00 32.37 -37.31
N LEU A 169 -55.19 32.97 -38.19
CA LEU A 169 -53.78 32.61 -38.35
C LEU A 169 -52.97 32.92 -37.08
N LYS A 170 -53.22 34.06 -36.42
CA LYS A 170 -52.55 34.42 -35.16
C LYS A 170 -52.98 33.55 -33.99
N GLU A 171 -54.26 33.16 -33.92
CA GLU A 171 -54.74 32.18 -32.93
C GLU A 171 -54.07 30.81 -33.13
N GLN A 172 -53.88 30.37 -34.38
CA GLN A 172 -53.15 29.14 -34.68
C GLN A 172 -51.66 29.25 -34.31
N GLU A 173 -50.96 30.31 -34.74
CA GLU A 173 -49.56 30.56 -34.38
C GLU A 173 -49.34 30.55 -32.86
N LEU A 174 -50.22 31.23 -32.10
CA LEU A 174 -50.15 31.28 -30.64
C LEU A 174 -50.43 29.93 -29.97
N GLN A 175 -51.34 29.12 -30.54
CA GLN A 175 -51.60 27.77 -30.03
C GLN A 175 -50.43 26.82 -30.33
N ASP A 176 -49.82 26.90 -31.51
CA ASP A 176 -48.64 26.11 -31.88
C ASP A 176 -47.40 26.50 -31.04
N GLU A 177 -47.16 27.80 -30.82
CA GLU A 177 -46.13 28.32 -29.91
C GLU A 177 -46.36 27.81 -28.47
N LYS A 178 -47.61 27.89 -27.98
CA LYS A 178 -47.98 27.36 -26.67
C LYS A 178 -47.73 25.85 -26.57
N TYR A 179 -48.08 25.05 -27.59
CA TYR A 179 -47.76 23.62 -27.60
C TYR A 179 -46.26 23.36 -27.62
N ARG A 180 -45.44 24.20 -28.27
CA ARG A 180 -43.98 24.09 -28.20
C ARG A 180 -43.48 24.38 -26.79
N LEU A 181 -43.91 25.49 -26.19
CA LEU A 181 -43.53 25.90 -24.83
C LEU A 181 -44.01 24.91 -23.75
N GLU A 182 -45.20 24.32 -23.86
CA GLU A 182 -45.66 23.26 -22.94
C GLU A 182 -44.79 21.99 -23.03
N ASN A 183 -44.32 21.64 -24.23
CA ASN A 183 -43.41 20.51 -24.43
C ASN A 183 -41.98 20.79 -23.96
N GLU A 184 -41.46 21.99 -24.20
CA GLU A 184 -40.18 22.47 -23.65
C GLU A 184 -40.21 22.48 -22.12
N LEU A 185 -41.28 23.00 -21.51
CA LEU A 185 -41.49 23.01 -20.06
C LEU A 185 -41.53 21.59 -19.49
N ARG A 186 -42.25 20.66 -20.14
CA ARG A 186 -42.28 19.24 -19.74
C ARG A 186 -40.91 18.57 -19.85
N ALA A 187 -40.15 18.87 -20.92
CA ALA A 187 -38.80 18.35 -21.10
C ALA A 187 -37.83 18.88 -20.03
N ALA A 188 -37.86 20.20 -19.75
CA ALA A 188 -37.08 20.83 -18.71
C ALA A 188 -37.46 20.33 -17.30
N GLN A 189 -38.74 20.17 -17.01
CA GLN A 189 -39.23 19.61 -15.74
C GLN A 189 -38.80 18.16 -15.56
N LYS A 190 -38.84 17.34 -16.63
CA LYS A 190 -38.31 15.98 -16.61
C LYS A 190 -36.80 15.96 -16.36
N ALA A 191 -36.02 16.78 -17.06
CA ALA A 191 -34.58 16.91 -16.86
C ALA A 191 -34.22 17.33 -15.42
N ALA A 192 -34.91 18.35 -14.89
CA ALA A 192 -34.73 18.80 -13.50
C ALA A 192 -35.10 17.72 -12.47
N SER A 193 -36.12 16.90 -12.74
CA SER A 193 -36.46 15.76 -11.88
C SER A 193 -35.40 14.65 -11.91
N GLY A 194 -34.78 14.41 -13.07
CA GLY A 194 -33.65 13.48 -13.22
C GLY A 194 -32.41 13.97 -12.47
N GLN A 195 -31.99 15.22 -12.69
CA GLN A 195 -30.86 15.84 -11.98
C GLN A 195 -31.07 15.86 -10.45
N LYS A 196 -32.32 16.02 -9.98
CA LYS A 196 -32.64 15.93 -8.56
C LYS A 196 -32.48 14.51 -8.00
N LEU A 197 -32.78 13.48 -8.79
CA LEU A 197 -32.54 12.08 -8.42
C LEU A 197 -31.02 11.79 -8.40
N GLU A 198 -30.29 12.13 -9.47
CA GLU A 198 -28.83 11.99 -9.58
C GLU A 198 -28.11 12.71 -8.41
N TYR A 199 -28.54 13.92 -8.06
CA TYR A 199 -28.00 14.65 -6.90
C TYR A 199 -28.30 13.93 -5.57
N SER A 200 -29.47 13.31 -5.43
CA SER A 200 -29.82 12.53 -4.23
C SER A 200 -28.98 11.26 -4.12
N GLU A 201 -28.75 10.56 -5.24
CA GLU A 201 -27.91 9.37 -5.31
C GLU A 201 -26.43 9.71 -5.00
N LEU A 202 -25.90 10.78 -5.59
CA LEU A 202 -24.55 11.30 -5.30
C LEU A 202 -24.41 11.77 -3.84
N SER A 203 -25.46 12.35 -3.25
CA SER A 203 -25.46 12.76 -1.84
C SER A 203 -25.43 11.54 -0.90
N LEU A 204 -26.16 10.47 -1.21
CA LEU A 204 -26.14 9.22 -0.44
C LEU A 204 -24.78 8.52 -0.57
N ALA A 205 -24.24 8.39 -1.79
CA ALA A 205 -22.91 7.82 -2.03
C ALA A 205 -21.79 8.62 -1.33
N LYS A 206 -21.91 9.95 -1.25
CA LYS A 206 -21.00 10.79 -0.47
C LYS A 206 -21.10 10.51 1.04
N GLU A 207 -22.31 10.35 1.58
CA GLU A 207 -22.50 10.05 3.00
C GLU A 207 -22.01 8.64 3.36
N GLU A 208 -22.21 7.66 2.48
CA GLU A 208 -21.65 6.30 2.62
C GLU A 208 -20.12 6.32 2.61
N LEU A 209 -19.49 7.02 1.65
CA LEU A 209 -18.03 7.21 1.61
C LEU A 209 -17.50 7.97 2.83
N GLU A 210 -18.23 8.95 3.36
CA GLU A 210 -17.86 9.62 4.61
C GLU A 210 -17.94 8.67 5.81
N MET A 211 -18.96 7.83 5.89
CA MET A 211 -19.10 6.80 6.93
C MET A 211 -17.99 5.76 6.85
N GLU A 212 -17.65 5.28 5.65
CA GLU A 212 -16.49 4.39 5.46
C GLU A 212 -15.18 5.09 5.86
N ASN A 213 -15.00 6.37 5.51
CA ASN A 213 -13.81 7.13 5.92
C ASN A 213 -13.71 7.28 7.45
N ARG A 214 -14.83 7.46 8.15
CA ARG A 214 -14.89 7.48 9.63
C ARG A 214 -14.53 6.11 10.21
N ASN A 215 -15.07 5.02 9.66
CA ASN A 215 -14.77 3.65 10.06
C ASN A 215 -13.28 3.30 9.86
N LEU A 216 -12.73 3.60 8.68
CA LEU A 216 -11.31 3.39 8.37
C LEU A 216 -10.38 4.18 9.29
N ARG A 217 -10.75 5.41 9.68
CA ARG A 217 -10.00 6.19 10.68
C ARG A 217 -10.02 5.52 12.05
N SER A 218 -11.18 5.04 12.50
CA SER A 218 -11.29 4.27 13.76
C SER A 218 -10.41 3.02 13.75
N ILE A 219 -10.43 2.25 12.65
CA ILE A 219 -9.58 1.07 12.48
C ILE A 219 -8.08 1.44 12.47
N ILE A 220 -7.71 2.54 11.81
CA ILE A 220 -6.33 3.05 11.81
C ILE A 220 -5.89 3.45 13.22
N ASP A 221 -6.73 4.13 14.00
CA ASP A 221 -6.38 4.56 15.36
C ASP A 221 -6.36 3.38 16.36
N GLU A 222 -7.25 2.39 16.20
CA GLU A 222 -7.17 1.09 16.88
C GLU A 222 -5.89 0.31 16.53
N LEU A 223 -5.42 0.38 15.28
CA LEU A 223 -4.17 -0.27 14.89
C LEU A 223 -2.95 0.49 15.43
N LYS A 224 -2.99 1.82 15.51
CA LYS A 224 -1.94 2.62 16.17
C LYS A 224 -1.79 2.28 17.66
N THR A 225 -2.90 2.15 18.40
CA THR A 225 -2.83 1.75 19.82
C THR A 225 -2.29 0.34 19.97
N LYS A 226 -2.81 -0.63 19.20
CA LYS A 226 -2.30 -2.01 19.19
C LYS A 226 -0.81 -2.10 18.81
N VAL A 227 -0.31 -1.23 17.93
CA VAL A 227 1.13 -1.12 17.61
C VAL A 227 1.90 -0.52 18.78
N ALA A 228 1.43 0.57 19.40
CA ALA A 228 2.09 1.18 20.55
C ALA A 228 2.19 0.22 21.76
N ASP A 229 1.12 -0.53 22.06
CA ASP A 229 1.09 -1.56 23.09
C ASP A 229 2.12 -2.67 22.82
N LYS A 230 2.29 -3.06 21.54
CA LYS A 230 3.29 -4.05 21.12
C LYS A 230 4.71 -3.51 21.19
N GLU A 231 4.92 -2.27 20.79
CA GLU A 231 6.22 -1.58 20.89
C GLU A 231 6.67 -1.48 22.35
N GLU A 232 5.76 -1.09 23.26
CA GLU A 232 6.05 -1.04 24.70
C GLU A 232 6.29 -2.44 25.29
N SER A 233 5.56 -3.46 24.82
CA SER A 233 5.78 -4.86 25.19
C SER A 233 7.15 -5.38 24.74
N ILE A 234 7.56 -5.04 23.51
CA ILE A 234 8.89 -5.38 22.95
C ILE A 234 9.98 -4.66 23.75
N GLN A 235 9.83 -3.37 24.08
CA GLN A 235 10.78 -2.66 24.94
C GLN A 235 10.91 -3.27 26.34
N LYS A 236 9.79 -3.70 26.95
CA LYS A 236 9.79 -4.42 28.24
C LYS A 236 10.51 -5.77 28.14
N GLN A 237 10.31 -6.52 27.06
CA GLN A 237 11.02 -7.77 26.81
C GLN A 237 12.50 -7.56 26.50
N GLY A 238 12.87 -6.49 25.78
CA GLY A 238 14.25 -6.10 25.51
C GLY A 238 15.02 -5.80 26.79
N ARG A 239 14.50 -4.89 27.64
CA ARG A 239 15.08 -4.57 28.95
C ARG A 239 15.29 -5.83 29.80
N ARG A 240 14.26 -6.67 29.92
CA ARG A 240 14.36 -7.95 30.65
C ARG A 240 15.37 -8.93 30.05
N THR A 241 15.55 -8.90 28.73
CA THR A 241 16.57 -9.72 28.06
C THR A 241 17.98 -9.21 28.38
N ASP A 242 18.17 -7.89 28.43
CA ASP A 242 19.46 -7.27 28.73
C ASP A 242 19.81 -7.33 30.24
N GLU A 243 18.82 -7.22 31.13
CA GLU A 243 18.93 -7.56 32.56
C GLU A 243 19.43 -9.00 32.75
N VAL A 244 18.80 -9.97 32.06
CA VAL A 244 19.19 -11.39 32.12
C VAL A 244 20.57 -11.64 31.50
N LYS A 245 20.95 -10.95 30.42
CA LYS A 245 22.34 -11.00 29.90
C LYS A 245 23.33 -10.51 30.94
N ALA A 246 23.11 -9.35 31.56
CA ALA A 246 23.99 -8.80 32.56
C ALA A 246 24.11 -9.73 33.80
N GLU A 247 23.01 -10.36 34.22
CA GLU A 247 23.06 -11.43 35.23
C GLU A 247 23.93 -12.63 34.80
N TYR A 248 23.83 -13.07 33.53
CA TYR A 248 24.65 -14.18 33.03
C TYR A 248 26.12 -13.81 32.85
N GLU A 249 26.43 -12.58 32.42
CA GLU A 249 27.81 -12.06 32.33
C GLU A 249 28.45 -11.98 33.72
N GLN A 250 27.74 -11.41 34.71
CA GLN A 250 28.21 -11.38 36.11
C GLN A 250 28.45 -12.79 36.68
N LYS A 251 27.55 -13.75 36.40
CA LYS A 251 27.71 -15.15 36.82
C LYS A 251 28.90 -15.81 36.10
N PHE A 252 29.09 -15.52 34.81
CA PHE A 252 30.18 -16.07 34.02
C PHE A 252 31.55 -15.55 34.49
N ASP A 253 31.67 -14.24 34.76
CA ASP A 253 32.90 -13.67 35.32
C ASP A 253 33.16 -14.14 36.77
N ALA A 254 32.11 -14.33 37.59
CA ALA A 254 32.26 -14.94 38.91
C ALA A 254 32.78 -16.39 38.83
N LEU A 255 32.18 -17.23 37.98
CA LEU A 255 32.66 -18.60 37.73
C LEU A 255 34.07 -18.61 37.13
N ARG A 256 34.44 -17.62 36.32
CA ARG A 256 35.78 -17.49 35.75
C ARG A 256 36.82 -17.14 36.82
N LEU A 257 36.49 -16.25 37.75
CA LEU A 257 37.35 -15.93 38.90
C LEU A 257 37.50 -17.13 39.84
N GLU A 258 36.41 -17.83 40.17
CA GLU A 258 36.44 -19.06 40.98
C GLU A 258 37.28 -20.16 40.30
N LEU A 259 37.12 -20.35 38.98
CA LEU A 259 37.93 -21.30 38.20
C LEU A 259 39.42 -20.93 38.24
N GLU A 260 39.79 -19.65 38.13
CA GLU A 260 41.19 -19.23 38.21
C GLU A 260 41.77 -19.39 39.63
N GLU A 261 40.97 -19.14 40.66
CA GLU A 261 41.35 -19.39 42.05
C GLU A 261 41.53 -20.91 42.31
N ILE A 262 40.67 -21.76 41.75
CA ILE A 262 40.78 -23.22 41.81
C ILE A 262 42.02 -23.71 41.04
N LYS A 263 42.35 -23.15 39.87
CA LYS A 263 43.61 -23.44 39.18
C LYS A 263 44.82 -23.07 40.04
N GLY A 264 44.88 -21.85 40.57
CA GLY A 264 45.98 -21.40 41.42
C GLY A 264 46.15 -22.25 42.68
N LYS A 265 45.03 -22.67 43.31
CA LYS A 265 45.03 -23.66 44.41
C LYS A 265 45.56 -25.02 43.95
N ASN A 266 45.17 -25.50 42.76
CA ASN A 266 45.64 -26.78 42.22
C ASN A 266 47.13 -26.73 41.86
N GLU A 267 47.61 -25.65 41.25
CA GLU A 267 49.03 -25.42 40.93
C GLU A 267 49.88 -25.37 42.22
N ALA A 268 49.41 -24.65 43.24
CA ALA A 268 50.06 -24.61 44.56
C ALA A 268 50.05 -25.98 45.26
N LEU A 269 48.97 -26.76 45.15
CA LEU A 269 48.90 -28.13 45.65
C LEU A 269 49.82 -29.07 44.89
N THR A 270 49.91 -28.98 43.56
CA THR A 270 50.85 -29.80 42.78
C THR A 270 52.29 -29.49 43.17
N ALA A 271 52.68 -28.22 43.24
CA ALA A 271 54.01 -27.82 43.68
C ALA A 271 54.33 -28.25 45.12
N LEU A 272 53.33 -28.24 46.02
CA LEU A 272 53.48 -28.80 47.37
C LEU A 272 53.68 -30.31 47.34
N THR A 273 52.90 -31.06 46.54
CA THR A 273 53.06 -32.52 46.43
C THR A 273 54.35 -32.94 45.72
N GLU A 274 54.88 -32.12 44.80
CA GLU A 274 56.22 -32.31 44.22
C GLU A 274 57.30 -32.07 45.28
N LYS A 275 57.20 -31.01 46.08
CA LYS A 275 58.11 -30.74 47.20
C LYS A 275 58.05 -31.84 48.28
N GLU A 276 56.87 -32.29 48.68
CA GLU A 276 56.69 -33.43 49.60
C GLU A 276 57.23 -34.74 49.01
N ARG A 277 57.12 -34.93 47.69
CA ARG A 277 57.73 -36.07 46.99
C ARG A 277 59.26 -36.00 47.04
N ASP A 278 59.85 -34.85 46.74
CA ASP A 278 61.31 -34.66 46.74
C ASP A 278 61.88 -34.83 48.15
N GLU A 279 61.22 -34.26 49.17
CA GLU A 279 61.55 -34.47 50.58
C GLU A 279 61.45 -35.96 50.97
N LYS A 280 60.42 -36.66 50.50
CA LYS A 280 60.24 -38.10 50.71
C LYS A 280 61.30 -38.95 49.98
N GLU A 281 61.74 -38.55 48.78
CA GLU A 281 62.83 -39.23 48.06
C GLU A 281 64.19 -38.96 48.69
N GLU A 282 64.43 -37.77 49.24
CA GLU A 282 65.62 -37.43 50.02
C GLU A 282 65.65 -38.21 51.34
N VAL A 283 64.57 -38.21 52.12
CA VAL A 283 64.44 -39.01 53.35
C VAL A 283 64.59 -40.51 53.05
N LYS A 284 64.08 -41.00 51.92
CA LYS A 284 64.29 -42.39 51.49
C LYS A 284 65.75 -42.68 51.15
N ARG A 285 66.46 -41.79 50.44
CA ARG A 285 67.91 -41.92 50.17
C ARG A 285 68.74 -41.85 51.45
N GLN A 286 68.33 -41.05 52.44
CA GLN A 286 68.98 -41.01 53.76
C GLN A 286 68.71 -42.29 54.56
N LEU A 287 67.48 -42.82 54.55
CA LEU A 287 67.14 -44.10 55.18
C LEU A 287 67.91 -45.27 54.54
N GLU A 288 68.03 -45.30 53.22
CA GLU A 288 68.81 -46.31 52.49
C GLU A 288 70.31 -46.23 52.84
N ARG A 289 70.87 -45.03 52.97
CA ARG A 289 72.25 -44.83 53.44
C ARG A 289 72.44 -45.35 54.86
N VAL A 290 71.61 -44.91 55.81
CA VAL A 290 71.69 -45.34 57.23
C VAL A 290 71.45 -46.84 57.36
N GLN A 291 70.60 -47.43 56.53
CA GLN A 291 70.38 -48.88 56.50
C GLN A 291 71.61 -49.64 55.97
N GLU A 292 72.35 -49.09 55.01
CA GLU A 292 73.59 -49.69 54.51
C GLU A 292 74.75 -49.53 55.53
N GLU A 293 74.89 -48.36 56.14
CA GLU A 293 75.82 -48.12 57.27
C GLU A 293 75.53 -49.09 58.43
N ALA A 294 74.26 -49.32 58.77
CA ALA A 294 73.85 -50.28 59.79
C ALA A 294 74.13 -51.75 59.39
N LYS A 295 74.02 -52.11 58.10
CA LYS A 295 74.46 -53.45 57.61
C LYS A 295 75.96 -53.61 57.75
N GLN A 296 76.75 -52.60 57.38
CA GLN A 296 78.21 -52.63 57.46
C GLN A 296 78.66 -52.78 58.93
N ALA A 297 78.14 -51.95 59.83
CA ALA A 297 78.40 -52.08 61.27
C ALA A 297 77.94 -53.44 61.85
N SER A 298 76.86 -54.03 61.31
CA SER A 298 76.40 -55.38 61.70
C SER A 298 77.32 -56.50 61.17
N GLN A 299 77.91 -56.34 59.99
CA GLN A 299 78.92 -57.26 59.45
C GLN A 299 80.24 -57.16 60.23
N GLU A 300 80.72 -55.95 60.50
CA GLU A 300 81.88 -55.70 61.37
C GLU A 300 81.68 -56.31 62.76
N ALA A 301 80.50 -56.15 63.37
CA ALA A 301 80.18 -56.77 64.66
C ALA A 301 80.21 -58.31 64.61
N LEU A 302 79.77 -58.92 63.50
CA LEU A 302 79.87 -60.37 63.28
C LEU A 302 81.32 -60.84 63.08
N GLU A 303 82.17 -60.04 62.45
CA GLU A 303 83.60 -60.34 62.32
C GLU A 303 84.35 -60.19 63.65
N VAL A 304 84.07 -59.13 64.42
CA VAL A 304 84.58 -58.97 65.79
C VAL A 304 84.16 -60.14 66.69
N GLN A 305 82.92 -60.63 66.57
CA GLN A 305 82.47 -61.80 67.33
C GLN A 305 83.20 -63.09 66.90
N LYS A 306 83.40 -63.34 65.59
CA LYS A 306 84.23 -64.47 65.11
C LYS A 306 85.66 -64.40 65.64
N LEU A 307 86.30 -63.23 65.58
CA LEU A 307 87.67 -63.01 66.09
C LEU A 307 87.75 -63.27 67.60
N LYS A 308 86.73 -62.85 68.36
CA LYS A 308 86.62 -63.10 69.80
C LYS A 308 86.50 -64.59 70.14
N ASP A 309 85.70 -65.34 69.37
CA ASP A 309 85.57 -66.79 69.54
C ASP A 309 86.86 -67.54 69.13
N GLU A 310 87.56 -67.06 68.10
CA GLU A 310 88.87 -67.60 67.69
C GLU A 310 89.95 -67.33 68.74
N ILE A 311 89.97 -66.13 69.36
CA ILE A 311 90.82 -65.79 70.51
C ILE A 311 90.50 -66.70 71.70
N HIS A 312 89.21 -66.96 71.97
CA HIS A 312 88.80 -67.86 73.06
C HIS A 312 89.28 -69.31 72.83
N SER A 313 89.15 -69.81 71.59
CA SER A 313 89.68 -71.12 71.18
C SER A 313 91.20 -71.21 71.36
N LYS A 314 91.95 -70.19 70.89
CA LYS A 314 93.41 -70.08 71.09
C LYS A 314 93.78 -70.04 72.57
N SER A 315 93.00 -69.35 73.41
CA SER A 315 93.20 -69.30 74.87
C SER A 315 93.01 -70.68 75.53
N ILE A 316 92.01 -71.47 75.12
CA ILE A 316 91.81 -72.85 75.59
C ILE A 316 92.98 -73.76 75.19
N ILE A 317 93.51 -73.60 73.97
CA ILE A 317 94.70 -74.35 73.51
C ILE A 317 95.94 -73.98 74.35
N ILE A 318 96.16 -72.69 74.64
CA ILE A 318 97.23 -72.23 75.54
C ILE A 318 97.05 -72.82 76.95
N GLY A 319 95.81 -72.91 77.44
CA GLY A 319 95.46 -73.57 78.70
C GLY A 319 95.87 -75.05 78.73
N LYS A 320 95.55 -75.82 77.68
CA LYS A 320 95.96 -77.22 77.55
C LYS A 320 97.48 -77.37 77.52
N LEU A 321 98.17 -76.63 76.65
CA LEU A 321 99.63 -76.70 76.50
C LEU A 321 100.36 -76.33 77.79
N ARG A 322 99.84 -75.35 78.56
CA ARG A 322 100.36 -75.05 79.91
C ARG A 322 100.18 -76.22 80.88
N HIS A 323 99.02 -76.90 80.86
CA HIS A 323 98.76 -78.03 81.75
C HIS A 323 99.62 -79.26 81.39
N GLU A 324 99.84 -79.53 80.11
CA GLU A 324 100.74 -80.58 79.64
C GLU A 324 102.20 -80.28 80.03
N ALA A 325 102.66 -79.03 79.87
CA ALA A 325 103.99 -78.62 80.30
C ALA A 325 104.21 -78.76 81.83
N ILE A 326 103.19 -78.50 82.64
CA ILE A 326 103.23 -78.71 84.10
C ILE A 326 103.37 -80.22 84.43
N ILE A 327 102.55 -81.07 83.81
CA ILE A 327 102.60 -82.53 84.00
C ILE A 327 103.96 -83.10 83.60
N LEU A 328 104.51 -82.67 82.47
CA LEU A 328 105.82 -83.14 81.97
C LEU A 328 106.96 -82.81 82.94
N ASN A 329 106.89 -81.65 83.61
CA ASN A 329 107.88 -81.21 84.59
C ASN A 329 107.84 -82.04 85.89
N GLU A 330 106.65 -82.48 86.30
CA GLU A 330 106.48 -83.39 87.45
C GLU A 330 107.08 -84.78 87.17
N HIS A 331 106.87 -85.32 85.97
CA HIS A 331 107.51 -86.57 85.52
C HIS A 331 109.04 -86.46 85.51
N LEU A 332 109.59 -85.36 84.97
CA LEU A 332 111.04 -85.12 84.94
C LEU A 332 111.63 -85.10 86.36
N THR A 333 110.93 -84.44 87.29
CA THR A 333 111.33 -84.32 88.70
C THR A 333 111.37 -85.68 89.41
N LYS A 334 110.38 -86.55 89.16
CA LYS A 334 110.34 -87.91 89.72
C LYS A 334 111.48 -88.80 89.21
N SER A 335 111.82 -88.73 87.93
CA SER A 335 112.96 -89.49 87.36
C SER A 335 114.32 -89.05 87.89
N LEU A 336 114.52 -87.73 88.12
CA LEU A 336 115.81 -87.18 88.58
C LEU A 336 116.11 -87.57 90.04
N GLY A 337 115.10 -87.75 90.88
CA GLY A 337 115.26 -88.23 92.25
C GLY A 337 115.79 -89.66 92.34
N MET A 338 115.33 -90.55 91.46
CA MET A 338 115.67 -91.98 91.49
C MET A 338 117.11 -92.27 91.03
N LEU A 339 117.61 -91.53 90.04
CA LEU A 339 118.97 -91.69 89.52
C LEU A 339 120.09 -91.25 90.50
N ARG A 340 119.78 -90.42 91.50
CA ARG A 340 120.82 -89.76 92.32
C ARG A 340 121.40 -90.63 93.45
N LEU A 341 120.77 -91.76 93.79
CA LEU A 341 121.20 -92.61 94.92
C LEU A 341 121.86 -93.94 94.51
N GLN A 342 121.79 -94.31 93.23
CA GLN A 342 122.22 -95.64 92.73
C GLN A 342 123.63 -95.61 92.11
N LEU A 343 124.47 -94.64 92.48
CA LEU A 343 125.70 -94.27 91.75
C LEU A 343 126.97 -94.24 92.63
N SER A 344 127.07 -95.12 93.63
CA SER A 344 128.28 -95.25 94.46
C SER A 344 128.45 -96.65 95.07
N ASN A 345 128.78 -97.65 94.25
CA ASN A 345 129.54 -98.85 94.62
C ASN A 345 129.93 -99.62 93.34
N GLU A 346 131.25 -99.85 93.17
CA GLU A 346 131.91 -101.05 92.61
C GLU A 346 131.49 -101.59 91.19
N ASP A 347 132.33 -102.28 90.40
CA ASP A 347 133.71 -102.74 90.59
C ASP A 347 134.49 -102.75 89.24
N ASN A 348 135.79 -103.05 89.27
CA ASN A 348 136.55 -103.55 88.11
C ASN A 348 137.69 -104.49 88.57
N THR A 349 137.46 -105.80 88.46
CA THR A 349 138.45 -106.86 88.78
C THR A 349 138.48 -107.93 87.69
N ILE A 350 139.61 -108.66 87.55
CA ILE A 350 139.84 -109.69 86.52
C ILE A 350 140.30 -111.00 87.17
N ASP A 351 139.86 -112.12 86.59
CA ASP A 351 139.75 -113.41 87.28
C ASP A 351 141.03 -114.29 87.29
N LYS A 352 141.08 -115.22 88.23
CA LYS A 352 142.30 -115.88 88.73
C LYS A 352 142.64 -117.21 88.07
N GLU A 353 141.65 -117.94 87.56
CA GLU A 353 141.85 -119.31 87.06
C GLU A 353 142.62 -119.38 85.73
N LEU A 354 142.41 -118.41 84.84
CA LEU A 354 143.05 -118.36 83.51
C LEU A 354 144.58 -118.35 83.60
N ILE A 355 145.13 -117.70 84.62
CA ILE A 355 146.58 -117.57 84.86
C ILE A 355 147.22 -118.92 85.24
N SER A 356 146.49 -119.76 85.98
CA SER A 356 147.01 -121.05 86.49
C SER A 356 147.36 -122.02 85.35
N ASN A 357 146.48 -122.14 84.37
CA ASN A 357 146.59 -123.12 83.29
C ASN A 357 147.75 -122.79 82.32
N VAL A 358 148.02 -121.50 82.11
CA VAL A 358 149.12 -121.01 81.26
C VAL A 358 150.50 -121.34 81.84
N ILE A 359 150.66 -121.22 83.16
CA ILE A 359 151.94 -121.49 83.86
C ILE A 359 152.28 -122.99 83.83
N LEU A 360 151.28 -123.87 83.94
CA LEU A 360 151.45 -125.32 83.97
C LEU A 360 152.02 -125.87 82.65
N ASN A 361 151.57 -125.32 81.51
CA ASN A 361 152.03 -125.71 80.17
C ASN A 361 153.51 -125.31 79.92
N PHE A 362 153.97 -124.18 80.48
CA PHE A 362 155.37 -123.71 80.35
C PHE A 362 156.40 -124.60 81.08
N LEU A 363 155.96 -125.30 82.14
CA LEU A 363 156.83 -126.15 82.96
C LEU A 363 157.19 -127.49 82.33
N GLN A 364 156.37 -128.02 81.41
CA GLN A 364 156.59 -129.34 80.81
C GLN A 364 157.64 -129.37 79.68
N ILE A 365 158.06 -128.21 79.15
CA ILE A 365 159.03 -128.14 78.05
C ILE A 365 160.47 -128.40 78.57
N PRO A 366 161.15 -129.48 78.11
CA PRO A 366 162.50 -129.83 78.54
C PRO A 366 163.56 -128.82 78.10
N ARG A 367 164.69 -128.78 78.82
CA ARG A 367 165.71 -127.74 78.67
C ARG A 367 166.57 -127.98 77.41
N GLY A 368 166.39 -127.14 76.39
CA GLY A 368 167.20 -127.13 75.17
C GLY A 368 166.42 -126.82 73.88
N ASP A 369 165.09 -126.96 73.89
CA ASP A 369 164.23 -126.66 72.74
C ASP A 369 163.97 -125.14 72.59
N ALA A 370 164.13 -124.63 71.36
CA ALA A 370 163.87 -123.24 70.99
C ALA A 370 162.41 -122.82 71.22
N LYS A 371 161.45 -123.76 71.15
CA LYS A 371 160.01 -123.49 71.38
C LYS A 371 159.69 -122.88 72.74
N LYS A 372 160.58 -123.02 73.73
CA LYS A 372 160.40 -122.42 75.06
C LYS A 372 160.43 -120.89 75.03
N PHE A 373 161.13 -120.28 74.06
CA PHE A 373 161.21 -118.83 73.92
C PHE A 373 159.91 -118.25 73.35
N GLU A 374 159.35 -118.91 72.33
CA GLU A 374 158.08 -118.55 71.70
C GLU A 374 156.90 -118.61 72.69
N ALA A 375 156.84 -119.64 73.54
CA ALA A 375 155.86 -119.75 74.61
C ALA A 375 155.96 -118.60 75.64
N LEU A 376 157.17 -118.15 75.98
CA LEU A 376 157.38 -117.04 76.91
C LEU A 376 156.95 -115.70 76.30
N GLN A 377 157.15 -115.52 74.99
CA GLN A 377 156.73 -114.33 74.26
C GLN A 377 155.20 -114.21 74.17
N LEU A 378 154.48 -115.33 74.05
CA LEU A 378 153.00 -115.34 74.08
C LEU A 378 152.45 -114.85 75.43
N ILE A 379 153.07 -115.28 76.54
CA ILE A 379 152.67 -114.89 77.91
C ILE A 379 152.82 -113.39 78.14
N SER A 380 153.87 -112.77 77.58
CA SER A 380 154.10 -111.32 77.69
C SER A 380 153.00 -110.47 77.06
N VAL A 381 152.23 -111.00 76.11
CA VAL A 381 151.11 -110.30 75.46
C VAL A 381 149.83 -110.44 76.29
N LEU A 382 149.56 -111.62 76.84
CA LEU A 382 148.33 -111.91 77.59
C LEU A 382 148.24 -111.20 78.95
N LEU A 383 149.37 -110.87 79.58
CA LEU A 383 149.45 -110.21 80.89
C LEU A 383 149.82 -108.71 80.82
N GLU A 384 149.71 -108.08 79.65
CA GLU A 384 150.06 -106.67 79.39
C GLU A 384 151.40 -106.24 80.04
N TRP A 385 152.46 -107.01 79.80
CA TRP A 385 153.76 -106.71 80.41
C TRP A 385 154.34 -105.40 79.87
N ASP A 386 154.40 -104.40 80.74
CA ASP A 386 155.15 -103.16 80.50
C ASP A 386 156.65 -103.46 80.30
N GLU A 387 157.34 -102.55 79.63
CA GLU A 387 158.63 -102.78 78.98
C GLU A 387 159.75 -103.17 79.97
N GLN A 388 159.69 -102.69 81.22
CA GLN A 388 160.58 -103.13 82.30
C GLN A 388 160.42 -104.61 82.68
N ARG A 389 159.20 -105.16 82.59
CA ARG A 389 158.91 -106.56 82.92
C ARG A 389 159.42 -107.51 81.83
N LYS A 390 159.38 -107.08 80.57
CA LYS A 390 160.00 -107.81 79.45
C LYS A 390 161.52 -107.92 79.59
N ILE A 391 162.19 -106.85 80.05
CA ILE A 391 163.64 -106.88 80.33
C ILE A 391 163.96 -107.95 81.37
N GLN A 392 163.19 -108.00 82.47
CA GLN A 392 163.42 -108.96 83.57
C GLN A 392 163.15 -110.43 83.18
N ALA A 393 162.30 -110.66 82.16
CA ALA A 393 162.07 -111.97 81.55
C ALA A 393 163.05 -112.32 80.40
N GLY A 394 163.99 -111.44 80.06
CA GLY A 394 164.99 -111.65 79.01
C GLY A 394 164.51 -111.40 77.57
N LEU A 395 163.54 -110.50 77.38
CA LEU A 395 162.72 -110.43 76.14
C LEU A 395 162.74 -109.09 75.37
N ALA A 396 163.11 -107.93 75.96
CA ALA A 396 163.04 -106.61 75.26
C ALA A 396 163.97 -105.48 75.84
N HIS A 397 163.80 -104.21 75.39
CA HIS A 397 164.75 -103.09 75.63
C HIS A 397 164.24 -101.59 75.44
N GLY A 398 162.94 -101.19 75.53
CA GLY A 398 162.47 -99.75 75.68
C GLY A 398 161.65 -99.10 74.51
N SER A 399 161.05 -97.87 74.50
CA SER A 399 160.46 -96.82 75.43
C SER A 399 159.99 -95.57 74.55
N ASN A 400 159.23 -94.47 74.84
CA ASN A 400 158.27 -93.89 75.84
C ASN A 400 157.37 -92.76 75.16
N LYS A 401 156.49 -91.93 75.82
CA LYS A 401 155.34 -91.17 75.15
C LYS A 401 154.62 -89.96 75.89
N ASN A 402 153.68 -89.23 75.20
CA ASN A 402 152.35 -88.57 75.62
C ASN A 402 151.92 -87.07 75.30
N LYS A 403 150.70 -86.58 75.73
CA LYS A 403 149.61 -85.89 74.89
C LYS A 403 148.50 -84.99 75.63
N GLY A 404 147.64 -84.16 74.94
CA GLY A 404 146.37 -83.46 75.46
C GLY A 404 145.44 -82.65 74.45
N GLY A 405 144.27 -82.03 74.84
CA GLY A 405 143.38 -81.07 74.04
C GLY A 405 141.85 -80.83 74.43
N ASP A 406 141.12 -79.75 73.98
CA ASP A 406 139.63 -79.43 74.21
C ASP A 406 138.92 -78.44 73.16
N SER A 407 137.58 -78.13 73.22
CA SER A 407 136.72 -77.50 72.13
C SER A 407 135.45 -76.60 72.48
N ARG A 408 134.45 -76.38 71.57
CA ARG A 408 133.42 -75.27 71.56
C ARG A 408 131.93 -75.66 71.30
N ALA A 409 130.91 -74.93 71.87
CA ALA A 409 129.66 -74.45 71.18
C ALA A 409 128.58 -73.74 72.08
N ARG A 410 127.83 -72.78 71.48
CA ARG A 410 126.44 -72.25 71.73
C ARG A 410 126.30 -70.75 72.01
N ASN A 411 125.41 -70.08 71.26
CA ASN A 411 125.06 -68.66 71.39
C ASN A 411 123.63 -68.42 70.84
N PHE A 412 122.65 -68.01 71.66
CA PHE A 412 121.27 -67.69 71.22
C PHE A 412 120.40 -66.99 72.30
N VAL A 413 120.54 -67.40 73.57
CA VAL A 413 119.62 -67.02 74.67
C VAL A 413 119.61 -65.50 74.97
N SER A 414 120.72 -64.81 74.72
CA SER A 414 120.88 -63.38 75.01
C SER A 414 120.00 -62.44 74.19
N LEU A 415 119.48 -62.86 73.03
CA LEU A 415 118.64 -62.02 72.15
C LEU A 415 117.14 -62.13 72.43
N TRP A 416 116.70 -63.10 73.26
CA TRP A 416 115.27 -63.28 73.57
C TRP A 416 114.83 -62.55 74.85
N THR A 417 115.75 -62.35 75.80
CA THR A 417 115.53 -61.44 76.95
C THR A 417 115.35 -59.99 76.51
N ASP A 418 116.17 -59.54 75.56
CA ASP A 418 116.19 -58.17 75.02
C ASP A 418 114.90 -57.80 74.26
N PHE A 419 114.16 -58.81 73.77
CA PHE A 419 112.86 -58.62 73.12
C PHE A 419 111.71 -58.46 74.12
N LEU A 420 111.73 -59.21 75.23
CA LEU A 420 110.66 -59.19 76.24
C LEU A 420 110.65 -57.91 77.07
N GLU A 421 111.81 -57.30 77.32
CA GLU A 421 111.88 -55.99 78.00
C GLU A 421 111.24 -54.88 77.15
N LYS A 422 111.35 -54.98 75.82
CA LYS A 422 110.84 -54.01 74.84
C LYS A 422 109.31 -53.94 74.75
N GLU A 423 108.58 -54.98 75.15
CA GLU A 423 107.11 -54.96 75.19
C GLU A 423 106.56 -54.30 76.46
N SER A 424 107.35 -54.22 77.54
CA SER A 424 106.88 -53.75 78.86
C SER A 424 106.89 -52.23 79.07
N THR A 425 107.57 -51.46 78.21
CA THR A 425 107.96 -50.08 78.54
C THR A 425 107.25 -48.96 77.80
N LYS A 426 106.45 -49.20 76.75
CA LYS A 426 105.80 -48.09 76.01
C LYS A 426 104.42 -48.32 75.36
N SER A 427 103.53 -48.99 76.08
CA SER A 427 102.07 -48.80 75.94
C SER A 427 101.56 -47.76 76.95
N ASN A 428 102.18 -46.57 77.00
CA ASN A 428 101.75 -45.49 77.91
C ASN A 428 102.10 -44.09 77.36
N SER A 429 101.13 -43.17 77.49
CA SER A 429 101.03 -41.85 76.80
C SER A 429 101.08 -41.88 75.26
N GLY A 430 100.18 -41.20 74.56
CA GLY A 430 99.02 -40.42 75.04
C GLY A 430 98.33 -39.72 73.88
#